data_AF-A0A8H6WIF2-F1
#
_entry.id   AF-A0A8H6WIF2-F1
#
_cell.length_a   1.000
_cell.length_b   1.000
_cell.length_c   1.000
_cell.angle_alpha   90.00
_cell.angle_beta   90.00
_cell.angle_gamma   90.00
#
_symmetry.space_group_name_H-M   'P 1'
#
loop_
_entity.id
_entity.type
_entity.pdbx_description
1 polymer ?
#
loop_
_entity_poly.entity_id
_entity_poly.type
_entity_poly.pdbx_seq_one_letter_code
_entity_poly.pdbx_strand_id
1 'polypeptide(L)'
;MTVESQLAGLLNETGSEDDGLPIRELHKFVIQERQPHKKSRPLDFYALLGKITTEDLAQVSIRGTVVGSSDNPESYAVSLAPEVFSILHINEPDQVDSSIYVRTAHAWYRLMEASATYAAEWALYLRTHRLVVQLIRRAFEDSALTFAEWMEERDAAEEDGELFLASGTTLVQVVTLLEMAVVNAPAHAAEVLKTSSLISHF
;
A
#
# COMPACT_ATOMS: atom_id res chain seq x y z
N MET A 1 1.75 -20.13 16.55
CA MET A 1 1.35 -18.92 15.81
C MET A 1 2.47 -18.69 14.80
N THR A 2 2.20 -18.73 13.50
CA THR A 2 3.22 -18.60 12.45
C THR A 2 3.42 -17.14 12.06
N VAL A 3 4.54 -16.81 11.42
CA VAL A 3 4.82 -15.46 10.88
C VAL A 3 3.69 -15.02 9.95
N GLU A 4 3.15 -15.92 9.13
CA GLU A 4 2.02 -15.63 8.24
C GLU A 4 0.75 -15.28 9.03
N SER A 5 0.49 -15.95 10.17
CA SER A 5 -0.66 -15.62 11.02
C SER A 5 -0.52 -14.28 11.77
N GLN A 6 0.72 -13.86 12.07
CA GLN A 6 1.00 -12.57 12.71
C GLN A 6 0.98 -11.41 11.71
N LEU A 7 1.50 -11.63 10.49
CA LEU A 7 1.39 -10.72 9.36
C LEU A 7 -0.06 -10.55 8.91
N ALA A 8 -0.84 -11.64 8.85
CA ALA A 8 -2.27 -11.58 8.58
C ALA A 8 -2.98 -10.77 9.65
N GLY A 9 -2.65 -10.95 10.94
CA GLY A 9 -3.17 -10.11 12.03
C GLY A 9 -2.82 -8.62 11.89
N LEU A 10 -1.60 -8.31 11.42
CA LEU A 10 -1.12 -6.94 11.16
C LEU A 10 -1.97 -6.18 10.13
N LEU A 11 -2.68 -6.90 9.26
CA LEU A 11 -3.24 -6.37 8.01
C LEU A 11 -4.71 -6.79 7.76
N ASN A 12 -5.30 -7.62 8.63
CA ASN A 12 -6.66 -8.17 8.47
C ASN A 12 -7.81 -7.25 8.92
N GLU A 13 -7.54 -6.01 9.27
CA GLU A 13 -8.60 -5.02 9.46
C GLU A 13 -8.54 -4.01 8.32
N THR A 14 -9.14 -4.37 7.18
CA THR A 14 -9.87 -3.46 6.25
C THR A 14 -10.19 -4.18 4.93
N GLY A 15 -10.93 -5.29 4.99
CA GLY A 15 -11.59 -5.84 3.80
C GLY A 15 -11.54 -7.35 3.71
N SER A 16 -12.34 -8.00 4.55
CA SER A 16 -12.78 -9.36 4.26
C SER A 16 -13.89 -9.32 3.22
N GLU A 17 -13.99 -10.37 2.40
CA GLU A 17 -15.22 -10.69 1.64
C GLU A 17 -16.48 -10.77 2.55
N ASP A 18 -16.29 -10.80 3.88
CA ASP A 18 -17.34 -10.84 4.91
C ASP A 18 -18.20 -9.57 5.03
N ASP A 19 -17.81 -8.42 4.44
CA ASP A 19 -18.65 -7.21 4.43
C ASP A 19 -19.83 -7.33 3.41
N GLY A 20 -19.83 -8.36 2.54
CA GLY A 20 -20.85 -8.58 1.51
C GLY A 20 -20.77 -7.64 0.31
N LEU A 21 -19.73 -6.80 0.22
CA LEU A 21 -19.48 -5.91 -0.92
C LEU A 21 -18.64 -6.63 -2.00
N PRO A 22 -18.98 -6.47 -3.29
CA PRO A 22 -18.22 -7.12 -4.36
C PRO A 22 -16.82 -6.51 -4.50
N ILE A 23 -15.83 -7.35 -4.83
CA ILE A 23 -14.49 -6.92 -5.23
C ILE A 23 -14.45 -6.71 -6.74
N ARG A 24 -13.88 -5.60 -7.19
CA ARG A 24 -13.74 -5.21 -8.60
C ARG A 24 -12.31 -4.78 -8.89
N GLU A 25 -11.88 -4.95 -10.12
CA GLU A 25 -10.59 -4.43 -10.56
C GLU A 25 -10.73 -3.03 -11.15
N LEU A 26 -9.85 -2.12 -10.74
CA LEU A 26 -9.81 -0.75 -11.23
C LEU A 26 -8.51 -0.51 -12.01
N HIS A 27 -8.67 -0.32 -13.31
CA HIS A 27 -7.60 -0.09 -14.27
C HIS A 27 -7.53 1.37 -14.70
N LYS A 28 -6.39 1.79 -15.26
CA LYS A 28 -6.11 3.15 -15.75
C LYS A 28 -6.47 4.21 -14.71
N PHE A 29 -6.19 3.92 -13.43
CA PHE A 29 -6.70 4.75 -12.36
C PHE A 29 -5.83 6.00 -12.13
N VAL A 30 -6.43 7.02 -11.53
CA VAL A 30 -5.75 8.21 -11.02
C VAL A 30 -6.42 8.65 -9.73
N ILE A 31 -5.61 8.88 -8.70
CA ILE A 31 -6.10 9.41 -7.42
C ILE A 31 -5.89 10.93 -7.44
N GLN A 32 -6.92 11.66 -7.06
CA GLN A 32 -6.97 13.11 -7.19
C GLN A 32 -7.47 13.77 -5.91
N GLU A 33 -6.93 14.95 -5.63
CA GLU A 33 -7.47 15.84 -4.61
C GLU A 33 -8.49 16.79 -5.25
N ARG A 34 -9.71 16.75 -4.71
CA ARG A 34 -10.78 17.72 -4.97
C ARG A 34 -10.49 18.96 -4.16
N GLN A 35 -10.30 20.07 -4.86
CA GLN A 35 -10.19 21.38 -4.24
C GLN A 35 -11.44 22.19 -4.57
N PRO A 36 -12.08 22.84 -3.58
CA PRO A 36 -13.17 23.76 -3.85
C PRO A 36 -12.72 24.83 -4.85
N HIS A 37 -13.47 24.99 -5.94
CA HIS A 37 -13.25 26.02 -6.96
C HIS A 37 -11.94 25.92 -7.77
N LYS A 38 -11.22 24.79 -7.70
CA LYS A 38 -10.01 24.55 -8.51
C LYS A 38 -10.10 23.23 -9.25
N LYS A 39 -9.29 23.10 -10.31
CA LYS A 39 -9.16 21.85 -11.05
C LYS A 39 -8.55 20.79 -10.14
N SER A 40 -9.15 19.61 -10.09
CA SER A 40 -8.57 18.46 -9.39
C SER A 40 -7.17 18.17 -9.91
N ARG A 41 -6.24 17.94 -8.98
CA ARG A 41 -4.86 17.59 -9.29
C ARG A 41 -4.59 16.14 -8.89
N PRO A 42 -3.71 15.41 -9.60
CA PRO A 42 -3.19 14.14 -9.10
C PRO A 42 -2.68 14.33 -7.67
N LEU A 43 -3.10 13.43 -6.80
CA LEU A 43 -2.65 13.41 -5.41
C LEU A 43 -1.46 12.45 -5.33
N ASP A 44 -0.38 12.89 -4.70
CA ASP A 44 0.71 12.00 -4.35
C ASP A 44 0.17 10.90 -3.41
N PHE A 45 0.49 9.64 -3.69
CA PHE A 45 -0.01 8.53 -2.89
C PHE A 45 0.44 8.63 -1.43
N TYR A 46 1.63 9.18 -1.16
CA TYR A 46 2.08 9.41 0.23
C TYR A 46 1.23 10.43 0.98
N ALA A 47 0.62 11.39 0.26
CA ALA A 47 -0.33 12.32 0.85
C ALA A 47 -1.68 11.66 1.20
N LEU A 48 -1.93 10.41 0.79
CA LEU A 48 -3.07 9.61 1.24
C LEU A 48 -2.79 8.92 2.58
N LEU A 49 -1.53 8.66 2.92
CA LEU A 49 -1.18 7.93 4.15
C LEU A 49 -1.61 8.72 5.41
N GLY A 50 -1.59 10.04 5.35
CA GLY A 50 -2.14 10.90 6.42
C GLY A 50 -3.66 11.07 6.39
N LYS A 51 -4.35 10.56 5.36
CA LYS A 51 -5.80 10.73 5.14
C LYS A 51 -6.55 9.47 5.54
N ILE A 52 -6.69 9.28 6.85
CA ILE A 52 -7.29 8.08 7.45
C ILE A 52 -8.73 8.29 7.92
N THR A 53 -9.22 9.53 7.93
CA THR A 53 -10.60 9.84 8.34
C THR A 53 -11.53 10.02 7.14
N THR A 54 -12.83 9.85 7.37
CA THR A 54 -13.86 10.11 6.35
C THR A 54 -13.84 11.56 5.87
N GLU A 55 -13.46 12.52 6.73
CA GLU A 55 -13.32 13.94 6.37
C GLU A 55 -12.14 14.18 5.44
N ASP A 56 -11.01 13.54 5.70
CA ASP A 56 -9.82 13.62 4.84
C ASP A 56 -10.09 13.03 3.45
N LEU A 57 -10.83 11.93 3.43
CA LEU A 57 -11.19 11.20 2.21
C LEU A 57 -12.31 11.85 1.41
N ALA A 58 -13.12 12.72 2.02
CA ALA A 58 -14.15 13.50 1.31
C ALA A 58 -13.55 14.40 0.21
N GLN A 59 -12.28 14.78 0.36
CA GLN A 59 -11.54 15.54 -0.64
C GLN A 59 -10.81 14.65 -1.65
N VAL A 60 -10.86 13.33 -1.51
CA VAL A 60 -10.20 12.39 -2.42
C VAL A 60 -11.20 11.89 -3.46
N SER A 61 -10.74 11.73 -4.69
CA SER A 61 -11.51 11.11 -5.77
C SER A 61 -10.60 10.20 -6.56
N ILE A 62 -11.11 9.02 -6.92
CA ILE A 62 -10.38 8.10 -7.80
C ILE A 62 -11.15 7.98 -9.09
N ARG A 63 -10.48 8.21 -10.22
CA ARG A 63 -11.04 7.92 -11.54
C ARG A 63 -10.37 6.71 -12.10
N GLY A 64 -11.06 5.92 -12.89
CA GLY A 64 -10.49 4.75 -13.54
C GLY A 64 -11.51 4.03 -14.40
N THR A 65 -11.16 2.82 -14.80
CA THR A 65 -11.99 1.92 -15.60
C THR A 65 -12.17 0.63 -14.85
N VAL A 66 -13.42 0.26 -14.57
CA VAL A 66 -13.75 -1.07 -14.06
C VAL A 66 -13.89 -2.00 -15.23
N VAL A 67 -13.19 -3.13 -15.19
CA VAL A 67 -13.34 -4.22 -16.16
C VAL A 67 -14.39 -5.19 -15.60
N GLY A 68 -15.42 -5.48 -16.38
CA GLY A 68 -16.44 -6.44 -16.00
C GLY A 68 -15.92 -7.88 -15.95
N SER A 69 -16.71 -8.80 -15.42
CA SER A 69 -16.33 -10.22 -15.29
C SER A 69 -16.26 -10.91 -16.67
N SER A 70 -15.75 -12.14 -16.70
CA SER A 70 -15.75 -12.98 -17.92
C SER A 70 -17.11 -13.05 -18.61
N ASP A 71 -18.19 -13.01 -17.82
CA ASP A 71 -19.57 -13.16 -18.28
C ASP A 71 -20.20 -11.84 -18.75
N ASN A 72 -19.56 -10.70 -18.42
CA ASN A 72 -19.92 -9.39 -18.94
C ASN A 72 -18.65 -8.52 -19.05
N PRO A 73 -17.91 -8.60 -20.17
CA PRO A 73 -16.59 -7.97 -20.32
C PRO A 73 -16.66 -6.45 -20.54
N GLU A 74 -17.83 -5.84 -20.42
CA GLU A 74 -17.97 -4.39 -20.60
C GLU A 74 -17.11 -3.62 -19.59
N SER A 75 -16.40 -2.62 -20.11
CA SER A 75 -15.57 -1.73 -19.31
C SER A 75 -16.28 -0.40 -19.09
N TYR A 76 -16.35 0.06 -17.83
CA TYR A 76 -17.02 1.31 -17.49
C TYR A 76 -16.06 2.29 -16.83
N ALA A 77 -16.06 3.53 -17.31
CA ALA A 77 -15.37 4.61 -16.64
C ALA A 77 -16.10 4.98 -15.35
N VAL A 78 -15.37 5.08 -14.25
CA VAL A 78 -15.93 5.38 -12.93
C VAL A 78 -15.22 6.57 -12.29
N SER A 79 -15.95 7.26 -11.41
CA SER A 79 -15.44 8.27 -10.50
C SER A 79 -15.89 7.90 -9.10
N LEU A 80 -14.95 7.44 -8.29
CA LEU A 80 -15.16 6.90 -6.95
C LEU A 80 -14.87 7.96 -5.88
N ALA A 81 -15.64 7.90 -4.80
CA ALA A 81 -15.37 8.58 -3.54
C ALA A 81 -14.96 7.51 -2.51
N PRO A 82 -13.68 7.44 -2.12
CA PRO A 82 -13.20 6.43 -1.19
C PRO A 82 -13.68 6.70 0.23
N GLU A 83 -14.01 5.64 0.96
CA GLU A 83 -14.31 5.68 2.40
C GLU A 83 -13.18 5.08 3.23
N VAL A 84 -12.43 4.14 2.64
CA VAL A 84 -11.30 3.46 3.25
C VAL A 84 -10.26 3.21 2.16
N PHE A 85 -8.99 3.39 2.52
CA PHE A 85 -7.85 2.91 1.74
C PHE A 85 -7.19 1.77 2.51
N SER A 86 -7.13 0.58 1.91
CA SER A 86 -6.39 -0.55 2.45
C SER A 86 -5.12 -0.74 1.61
N ILE A 87 -4.02 -0.27 2.17
CA ILE A 87 -2.79 0.04 1.42
C ILE A 87 -1.72 -1.03 1.63
N LEU A 88 -1.80 -1.76 2.74
CA LEU A 88 -0.83 -2.75 3.16
C LEU A 88 -1.55 -4.09 3.35
N HIS A 89 -1.97 -4.74 2.27
CA HIS A 89 -2.47 -6.12 2.38
C HIS A 89 -1.37 -7.06 1.91
N ILE A 90 -0.90 -7.95 2.77
CA ILE A 90 0.27 -8.81 2.53
C ILE A 90 -0.14 -10.26 2.79
N ASN A 91 -1.10 -10.78 2.02
CA ASN A 91 -1.50 -12.18 2.15
C ASN A 91 -0.61 -13.11 1.31
N GLU A 92 0.00 -12.59 0.24
CA GLU A 92 0.78 -13.39 -0.71
C GLU A 92 2.11 -12.71 -1.07
N PRO A 93 3.26 -13.36 -0.84
CA PRO A 93 4.58 -12.82 -1.16
C PRO A 93 4.82 -12.45 -2.60
N ASP A 94 4.14 -13.14 -3.50
CA ASP A 94 4.36 -13.02 -4.93
C ASP A 94 3.36 -12.02 -5.58
N GLN A 95 2.48 -11.43 -4.76
CA GLN A 95 1.35 -10.60 -5.19
C GLN A 95 1.23 -9.27 -4.42
N VAL A 96 2.38 -8.72 -4.01
CA VAL A 96 2.45 -7.47 -3.23
C VAL A 96 1.82 -6.29 -3.98
N ASP A 97 1.91 -6.26 -5.30
CA ASP A 97 1.35 -5.17 -6.11
C ASP A 97 -0.15 -5.28 -6.36
N SER A 98 -0.70 -6.50 -6.34
CA SER A 98 -2.13 -6.75 -6.55
C SER A 98 -2.94 -6.66 -5.26
N SER A 99 -2.32 -6.21 -4.17
CA SER A 99 -2.92 -6.20 -2.83
C SER A 99 -3.25 -4.80 -2.31
N ILE A 100 -3.33 -3.78 -3.17
CA ILE A 100 -3.80 -2.44 -2.77
C ILE A 100 -5.27 -2.27 -3.12
N TYR A 101 -6.10 -1.98 -2.12
CA TYR A 101 -7.54 -1.90 -2.22
C TYR A 101 -8.09 -0.55 -1.76
N VAL A 102 -9.22 -0.16 -2.34
CA VAL A 102 -10.01 0.99 -1.92
C VAL A 102 -11.45 0.56 -1.70
N ARG A 103 -12.03 0.91 -0.55
CA ARG A 103 -13.45 0.72 -0.27
C ARG A 103 -14.23 1.97 -0.63
N THR A 104 -15.40 1.75 -1.24
CA THR A 104 -16.47 2.74 -1.29
C THR A 104 -17.73 2.16 -0.64
N ALA A 105 -18.79 2.96 -0.55
CA ALA A 105 -20.12 2.49 -0.12
C ALA A 105 -20.68 1.31 -0.94
N HIS A 106 -20.09 0.96 -2.09
CA HIS A 106 -20.68 0.03 -3.06
C HIS A 106 -19.82 -1.20 -3.38
N ALA A 107 -18.50 -1.12 -3.22
CA ALA A 107 -17.59 -2.19 -3.61
C ALA A 107 -16.19 -1.96 -3.02
N TRP A 108 -15.40 -3.04 -3.04
CA TRP A 108 -13.96 -3.00 -2.94
C TRP A 108 -13.35 -2.90 -4.34
N TYR A 109 -12.36 -2.03 -4.50
CA TYR A 109 -11.65 -1.83 -5.76
C TYR A 109 -10.17 -2.16 -5.58
N ARG A 110 -9.72 -3.22 -6.26
CA ARG A 110 -8.31 -3.57 -6.37
C ARG A 110 -7.65 -2.65 -7.40
N LEU A 111 -6.61 -1.94 -6.99
CA LEU A 111 -5.87 -1.04 -7.88
C LEU A 111 -4.92 -1.85 -8.76
N MET A 112 -5.13 -1.79 -10.08
CA MET A 112 -4.34 -2.54 -11.06
C MET A 112 -3.31 -1.62 -11.73
N GLU A 113 -3.45 -1.36 -13.03
CA GLU A 113 -2.58 -0.42 -13.75
C GLU A 113 -3.03 1.04 -13.54
N ALA A 114 -2.10 1.93 -13.20
CA ALA A 114 -2.36 3.36 -13.15
C ALA A 114 -2.54 3.96 -14.57
N SER A 115 -3.18 5.12 -14.67
CA SER A 115 -3.24 5.87 -15.92
C SER A 115 -1.83 6.30 -16.36
N ALA A 116 -1.62 6.48 -17.67
CA ALA A 116 -0.31 6.88 -18.21
C ALA A 116 0.24 8.18 -17.56
N THR A 117 -0.64 9.11 -17.17
CA THR A 117 -0.27 10.36 -16.50
C THR A 117 0.01 10.24 -15.00
N TYR A 118 -0.20 9.05 -14.42
CA TYR A 118 -0.03 8.76 -13.00
C TYR A 118 0.89 7.56 -12.76
N ALA A 119 1.41 6.94 -13.84
CA ALA A 119 2.18 5.72 -13.79
C ALA A 119 3.52 5.88 -13.07
N ALA A 120 4.16 7.06 -13.20
CA ALA A 120 5.45 7.32 -12.56
C ALA A 120 5.30 7.41 -11.02
N GLU A 121 4.30 8.15 -10.56
CA GLU A 121 3.95 8.27 -9.14
C GLU A 121 3.56 6.92 -8.56
N TRP A 122 2.74 6.14 -9.29
CA TRP A 122 2.34 4.80 -8.88
C TRP A 122 3.52 3.83 -8.80
N ALA A 123 4.43 3.86 -9.78
CA ALA A 123 5.61 3.01 -9.79
C ALA A 123 6.55 3.30 -8.61
N LEU A 124 6.73 4.58 -8.26
CA LEU A 124 7.51 4.97 -7.09
C LEU A 124 6.87 4.44 -5.80
N TYR A 125 5.56 4.58 -5.68
CA TYR A 125 4.81 4.02 -4.55
C TYR A 125 4.96 2.50 -4.45
N LEU A 126 4.74 1.76 -5.54
CA LEU A 126 4.87 0.30 -5.55
C LEU A 126 6.28 -0.15 -5.14
N ARG A 127 7.33 0.54 -5.60
CA ARG A 127 8.71 0.22 -5.22
C ARG A 127 8.93 0.40 -3.71
N THR A 128 8.48 1.50 -3.13
CA THR A 128 8.54 1.74 -1.68
C THR A 128 7.70 0.75 -0.90
N HIS A 129 6.49 0.46 -1.37
CA HIS A 129 5.59 -0.51 -0.75
C HIS A 129 6.23 -1.90 -0.67
N ARG A 130 6.76 -2.42 -1.79
CA ARG A 130 7.49 -3.69 -1.81
C ARG A 130 8.66 -3.72 -0.82
N LEU A 131 9.41 -2.62 -0.74
CA LEU A 131 10.54 -2.52 0.17
C LEU A 131 10.09 -2.61 1.63
N VAL A 132 9.05 -1.85 2.01
CA VAL A 132 8.49 -1.86 3.36
C VAL A 132 7.92 -3.22 3.72
N VAL A 133 7.22 -3.87 2.77
CA VAL A 133 6.70 -5.24 2.95
C VAL A 133 7.85 -6.22 3.23
N GLN A 134 8.96 -6.11 2.50
CA GLN A 134 10.14 -6.95 2.71
C GLN A 134 10.82 -6.67 4.06
N LEU A 135 10.95 -5.41 4.46
CA LEU A 135 11.48 -5.01 5.77
C LEU A 135 10.64 -5.60 6.90
N ILE A 136 9.32 -5.41 6.85
CA ILE A 136 8.38 -5.93 7.85
C ILE A 136 8.49 -7.45 7.94
N ARG A 137 8.46 -8.15 6.81
CA ARG A 137 8.59 -9.62 6.80
C ARG A 137 9.88 -10.10 7.41
N ARG A 138 11.01 -9.52 7.02
CA ARG A 138 12.31 -9.87 7.57
C ARG A 138 12.39 -9.61 9.07
N ALA A 139 11.80 -8.52 9.53
CA ALA A 139 11.71 -8.22 10.96
C ALA A 139 10.89 -9.26 11.76
N PHE A 140 9.87 -9.87 11.14
CA PHE A 140 9.12 -10.98 11.74
C PHE A 140 9.85 -12.33 11.66
N GLU A 141 10.59 -12.58 10.57
CA GLU A 141 11.38 -13.80 10.37
C GLU A 141 12.59 -13.85 11.32
N ASP A 142 13.30 -12.73 11.44
CA ASP A 142 14.45 -12.56 12.30
C ASP A 142 14.48 -11.14 12.89
N SER A 143 14.04 -11.01 14.14
CA SER A 143 14.04 -9.73 14.84
C SER A 143 15.44 -9.20 15.15
N ALA A 144 16.47 -10.06 15.16
CA ALA A 144 17.84 -9.66 15.45
C ALA A 144 18.59 -9.15 14.21
N LEU A 145 18.10 -9.48 13.00
CA LEU A 145 18.67 -9.06 11.73
C LEU A 145 18.87 -7.54 11.70
N THR A 146 20.09 -7.11 11.40
CA THR A 146 20.42 -5.69 11.30
C THR A 146 20.20 -5.16 9.89
N PHE A 147 20.10 -3.84 9.75
CA PHE A 147 20.02 -3.19 8.44
C PHE A 147 21.22 -3.52 7.54
N ALA A 148 22.43 -3.59 8.10
CA ALA A 148 23.63 -3.93 7.35
C ALA A 148 23.58 -5.35 6.78
N GLU A 149 23.23 -6.34 7.61
CA GLU A 149 23.10 -7.74 7.18
C GLU A 149 22.00 -7.90 6.12
N TRP A 150 20.86 -7.22 6.30
CA TRP A 150 19.78 -7.24 5.32
C TRP A 150 20.17 -6.61 3.97
N MET A 151 20.94 -5.51 3.99
CA MET A 151 21.46 -4.88 2.77
C MET A 151 22.44 -5.81 2.03
N GLU A 152 23.33 -6.48 2.76
CA GLU A 152 24.24 -7.47 2.16
C GLU A 152 23.48 -8.62 1.47
N GLU A 153 22.42 -9.13 2.09
CA GLU A 153 21.54 -10.14 1.47
C GLU A 153 20.83 -9.61 0.22
N ARG A 154 20.40 -8.34 0.24
CA ARG A 154 19.71 -7.70 -0.87
C ARG A 154 20.61 -7.43 -2.07
N ASP A 155 21.79 -6.88 -1.85
CA ASP A 155 22.73 -6.55 -2.93
C ASP A 155 23.22 -7.82 -3.62
N ALA A 156 23.23 -8.96 -2.89
CA ALA A 156 23.46 -10.28 -3.46
C ALA A 156 22.27 -10.81 -4.30
N ALA A 157 21.06 -10.27 -4.13
CA ALA A 157 19.82 -10.74 -4.76
C ALA A 157 19.29 -9.83 -5.90
N GLU A 158 19.40 -8.50 -5.79
CA GLU A 158 18.92 -7.52 -6.79
C GLU A 158 19.75 -6.21 -6.76
N GLU A 159 20.31 -5.81 -7.92
CA GLU A 159 21.36 -4.79 -8.10
C GLU A 159 21.04 -3.31 -7.75
N ASP A 160 19.88 -2.97 -7.16
CA ASP A 160 19.42 -1.56 -7.13
C ASP A 160 18.73 -1.12 -5.81
N GLY A 161 18.96 -1.85 -4.71
CA GLY A 161 18.41 -1.55 -3.39
C GLY A 161 19.07 -0.34 -2.72
N GLU A 162 20.40 -0.33 -2.68
CA GLU A 162 21.20 0.74 -2.06
C GLU A 162 21.00 2.08 -2.79
N LEU A 163 21.00 2.06 -4.12
CA LEU A 163 20.75 3.23 -4.98
C LEU A 163 19.36 3.83 -4.77
N PHE A 164 18.35 3.01 -4.48
CA PHE A 164 16.99 3.48 -4.21
C PHE A 164 16.90 4.20 -2.86
N LEU A 165 17.48 3.60 -1.81
CA LEU A 165 17.47 4.15 -0.45
C LEU A 165 18.42 5.34 -0.26
N ALA A 166 19.47 5.46 -1.09
CA ALA A 166 20.40 6.59 -1.08
C ALA A 166 19.74 7.94 -1.44
N SER A 167 18.56 7.91 -2.09
CA SER A 167 17.75 9.09 -2.31
C SER A 167 17.04 9.51 -1.01
N GLY A 168 17.37 10.70 -0.50
CA GLY A 168 16.76 11.24 0.74
C GLY A 168 15.24 11.32 0.70
N THR A 169 14.64 11.57 -0.48
CA THR A 169 13.18 11.56 -0.65
C THR A 169 12.59 10.16 -0.50
N THR A 170 13.29 9.15 -0.99
CA THR A 170 12.86 7.74 -0.91
C THR A 170 12.92 7.23 0.52
N LEU A 171 13.98 7.58 1.27
CA LEU A 171 14.10 7.22 2.67
C LEU A 171 12.91 7.77 3.50
N VAL A 172 12.55 9.04 3.30
CA VAL A 172 11.38 9.64 3.96
C VAL A 172 10.10 8.88 3.65
N GLN A 173 9.91 8.46 2.40
CA GLN A 173 8.74 7.69 1.97
C GLN A 173 8.69 6.30 2.62
N VAL A 174 9.82 5.61 2.74
CA VAL A 174 9.95 4.31 3.41
C VAL A 174 9.62 4.44 4.89
N VAL A 175 10.23 5.41 5.58
CA VAL A 175 9.97 5.69 7.00
C VAL A 175 8.48 5.98 7.23
N THR A 176 7.88 6.86 6.42
CA THR A 176 6.46 7.23 6.55
C THR A 176 5.54 6.00 6.45
N LEU A 177 5.79 5.13 5.46
CA LEU A 177 4.95 3.95 5.26
C LEU A 177 5.18 2.88 6.35
N LEU A 178 6.42 2.77 6.84
CA LEU A 178 6.78 1.87 7.94
C LEU A 178 6.16 2.31 9.27
N GLU A 179 6.24 3.60 9.60
CA GLU A 179 5.60 4.18 10.78
C GLU A 179 4.10 3.93 10.79
N MET A 180 3.43 4.16 9.65
CA MET A 180 2.01 3.82 9.52
C MET A 180 1.74 2.34 9.76
N ALA A 181 2.55 1.45 9.19
CA ALA A 181 2.38 0.02 9.37
C ALA A 181 2.49 -0.36 10.87
N VAL A 182 3.46 0.23 11.58
CA VAL A 182 3.66 -0.01 13.02
C VAL A 182 2.53 0.59 13.87
N VAL A 183 2.00 1.75 13.52
CA VAL A 183 0.90 2.42 14.26
C VAL A 183 -0.41 1.65 14.13
N ASN A 184 -0.70 1.12 12.93
CA ASN A 184 -1.93 0.38 12.66
C ASN A 184 -1.84 -1.12 13.00
N ALA A 185 -0.67 -1.59 13.42
CA ALA A 185 -0.43 -2.97 13.80
C ALA A 185 -1.14 -3.35 15.13
N PRO A 186 -1.67 -4.59 15.25
CA PRO A 186 -2.07 -5.16 16.54
C PRO A 186 -0.91 -5.16 17.53
N ALA A 187 -1.23 -5.02 18.82
CA ALA A 187 -0.25 -4.82 19.89
C ALA A 187 0.97 -5.77 19.83
N HIS A 188 0.74 -7.08 19.67
CA HIS A 188 1.81 -8.08 19.60
C HIS A 188 2.72 -7.88 18.39
N ALA A 189 2.13 -7.58 17.24
CA ALA A 189 2.83 -7.40 15.99
C ALA A 189 3.58 -6.06 15.97
N ALA A 190 2.99 -5.01 16.56
CA ALA A 190 3.66 -3.73 16.80
C ALA A 190 4.87 -3.87 17.73
N GLU A 191 4.80 -4.73 18.76
CA GLU A 191 5.92 -4.99 19.67
C GLU A 191 7.11 -5.66 18.96
N VAL A 192 6.85 -6.67 18.12
CA VAL A 192 7.89 -7.31 17.29
C VAL A 192 8.57 -6.28 16.39
N LEU A 193 7.78 -5.45 15.68
CA LEU A 193 8.34 -4.43 14.80
C LEU A 193 9.15 -3.37 15.56
N LYS A 194 8.67 -2.92 16.73
CA LYS A 194 9.39 -1.93 17.56
C LYS A 194 10.68 -2.46 18.20
N THR A 195 10.80 -3.78 18.36
CA THR A 195 11.98 -4.41 18.97
C THR A 195 12.94 -4.99 17.93
N SER A 196 12.56 -5.01 16.65
CA SER A 196 13.41 -5.46 15.56
C SER A 196 14.58 -4.49 15.33
N SER A 197 15.79 -5.04 15.26
CA SER A 197 17.01 -4.30 14.93
C SER A 197 16.96 -3.66 13.54
N LEU A 198 16.34 -4.35 12.58
CA LEU A 198 16.17 -3.89 11.20
C LEU A 198 15.27 -2.65 11.13
N ILE A 199 14.12 -2.70 11.79
CA ILE A 199 13.14 -1.61 11.78
C ILE A 199 13.65 -0.42 12.59
N SER A 200 14.32 -0.66 13.72
CA SER A 200 14.87 0.41 14.58
C SER A 200 15.97 1.25 13.93
N HIS A 201 16.45 0.85 12.74
CA HIS A 201 17.36 1.66 11.94
C HIS A 201 16.68 2.90 11.33
N PHE A 202 15.38 2.81 11.05
CA PHE A 202 14.55 3.83 10.42
C PHE A 202 13.86 4.70 11.46
#